data_AF-A0A2Y9QPZ7-F1
#
_entry.id   AF-A0A2Y9QPZ7-F1
#
_cell.length_a   1.000
_cell.length_b   1.000
_cell.length_c   1.000
_cell.angle_alpha   90.00
_cell.angle_beta   90.00
_cell.angle_gamma   90.00
#
_symmetry.space_group_name_H-M   'P 1'
#
loop_
_entity.id
_entity.type
_entity.pdbx_description
1 polymer ?
#
loop_
_entity_poly.entity_id
_entity_poly.type
_entity_poly.pdbx_seq_one_letter_code
_entity_poly.pdbx_strand_id
1 'polypeptide(L)'
;MIDSPNHSIKEKALNALNNLSVNVENQDIIKIYISQVCEDVLSDPLNSAVQMAGLRLLTNMTVTSDHQHMFNSYMTDFFHVLLTGNGNTKVQVLKLLLNLSENPAMAEGLFGAQVDSSFLSLYDGHVAKEILLRVLTLFQNLNNYVKKDGHLVNRSTSTFHKGSLFSLLYGQECAQKMRALVHHPDVDVKEKVVIIT
;
A
#
# COMPACT_ATOMS: atom_id res chain seq x y z
N MET A 1 7.51 25.56 4.55
CA MET A 1 8.71 24.89 3.98
C MET A 1 8.28 23.70 3.12
N ILE A 2 7.37 22.86 3.64
CA ILE A 2 6.68 21.83 2.84
C ILE A 2 5.78 22.50 1.79
N ASP A 3 5.10 23.60 2.13
CA ASP A 3 4.25 24.36 1.18
C ASP A 3 5.04 25.31 0.26
N SER A 4 6.35 25.08 0.08
CA SER A 4 7.13 25.96 -0.80
C SER A 4 6.70 25.75 -2.25
N PRO A 5 6.44 26.81 -3.02
CA PRO A 5 6.18 26.68 -4.46
C PRO A 5 7.43 26.21 -5.23
N ASN A 6 8.60 26.22 -4.59
CA ASN A 6 9.84 25.72 -5.16
C ASN A 6 9.99 24.21 -4.89
N HIS A 7 9.85 23.40 -5.95
CA HIS A 7 9.92 21.94 -5.87
C HIS A 7 11.24 21.43 -5.29
N SER A 8 12.37 22.10 -5.56
CA SER A 8 13.67 21.68 -5.01
C SER A 8 13.76 21.93 -3.50
N ILE A 9 13.15 23.02 -3.01
CA ILE A 9 13.07 23.30 -1.56
C ILE A 9 12.14 22.29 -0.89
N LYS A 10 10.97 22.03 -1.50
CA LYS A 10 10.01 21.04 -1.01
C LYS A 10 10.61 19.64 -0.93
N GLU A 11 11.31 19.19 -1.97
CA GLU A 11 12.01 17.90 -2.00
C GLU A 11 13.06 17.79 -0.87
N LYS A 12 13.90 18.81 -0.70
CA LYS A 12 14.93 18.81 0.36
C LYS A 12 14.31 18.80 1.75
N ALA A 13 13.22 19.52 1.95
CA ALA A 13 12.46 19.53 3.20
C ALA A 13 11.89 18.15 3.52
N LEU A 14 11.24 17.51 2.55
CA LEU A 14 10.69 16.16 2.70
C LEU A 14 11.78 15.12 2.99
N ASN A 15 12.93 15.21 2.32
CA ASN A 15 14.07 14.34 2.59
C ASN A 15 14.65 14.56 4.00
N ALA A 16 14.73 15.80 4.48
CA ALA A 16 15.16 16.08 5.84
C ALA A 16 14.19 15.49 6.87
N LEU A 17 12.88 15.67 6.67
CA LEU A 17 11.84 15.07 7.52
C LEU A 17 11.90 13.54 7.51
N ASN A 18 12.10 12.93 6.33
CA ASN A 18 12.24 11.48 6.20
C ASN A 18 13.42 10.93 7.01
N ASN A 19 14.54 11.66 7.05
CA ASN A 19 15.70 11.26 7.85
C ASN A 19 15.43 11.41 9.35
N LEU A 20 14.71 12.45 9.75
CA LEU A 20 14.34 12.68 11.15
C LEU A 20 13.30 11.67 11.64
N SER A 21 12.38 11.21 10.77
CA SER A 21 11.31 10.27 11.11
C SER A 21 11.80 8.84 11.39
N VAL A 22 13.08 8.55 11.18
CA VAL A 22 13.68 7.27 11.61
C VAL A 22 13.68 7.13 13.14
N ASN A 23 13.70 8.26 13.87
CA ASN A 23 13.56 8.27 15.32
C ASN A 23 12.07 8.40 15.70
N VAL A 24 11.59 7.52 16.58
CA VAL A 24 10.17 7.46 16.98
C VAL A 24 9.71 8.72 17.71
N GLU A 25 10.53 9.32 18.57
CA GLU A 25 10.18 10.56 19.29
C GLU A 25 9.97 11.72 18.29
N ASN A 26 10.75 11.77 17.22
CA ASN A 26 10.56 12.76 16.16
C ASN A 26 9.26 12.51 15.38
N GLN A 27 8.78 11.28 15.26
CA GLN A 27 7.52 10.99 14.58
C GLN A 27 6.34 11.69 15.26
N ASP A 28 6.36 11.81 16.59
CA ASP A 28 5.31 12.53 17.34
C ASP A 28 5.23 14.02 17.02
N ILE A 29 6.35 14.62 16.59
CA ILE A 29 6.37 16.01 16.13
C ILE A 29 5.96 16.07 14.66
N ILE A 30 6.46 15.13 13.84
CA ILE A 30 6.26 15.11 12.38
C ILE A 30 4.81 14.75 12.00
N LYS A 31 4.09 14.00 12.84
CA LYS A 31 2.72 13.50 12.52
C LYS A 31 1.75 14.59 12.09
N ILE A 32 1.94 15.84 12.55
CA ILE A 32 1.11 16.99 12.15
C ILE A 32 1.15 17.25 10.65
N TYR A 33 2.20 16.80 9.96
CA TYR A 33 2.37 16.98 8.51
C TYR A 33 1.82 15.82 7.69
N ILE A 34 1.38 14.71 8.29
CA ILE A 34 0.96 13.51 7.53
C ILE A 34 -0.13 13.85 6.51
N SER A 35 -1.20 14.52 6.93
CA SER A 35 -2.31 14.88 6.03
C SER A 35 -1.85 15.77 4.87
N GLN A 36 -1.06 16.81 5.15
CA GLN A 36 -0.53 17.69 4.12
C GLN A 36 0.39 16.93 3.14
N VAL A 37 1.27 16.07 3.66
CA VAL A 37 2.19 15.28 2.82
C VAL A 37 1.43 14.25 1.99
N CYS A 38 0.34 13.66 2.51
CA CYS A 38 -0.55 12.81 1.73
C CYS A 38 -1.17 13.60 0.57
N GLU A 39 -1.77 14.75 0.84
CA GLU A 39 -2.39 15.60 -0.19
C GLU A 39 -1.37 16.05 -1.25
N ASP A 40 -0.18 16.43 -0.81
CA ASP A 40 0.94 16.80 -1.69
C ASP A 40 1.36 15.63 -2.57
N VAL A 41 1.59 14.45 -2.00
CA VAL A 41 2.00 13.24 -2.75
C VAL A 41 0.96 12.86 -3.81
N LEU A 42 -0.33 13.01 -3.49
CA LEU A 42 -1.43 12.64 -4.37
C LEU A 42 -1.69 13.68 -5.46
N SER A 43 -1.32 14.94 -5.24
CA SER A 43 -1.50 16.04 -6.20
C SER A 43 -0.24 16.38 -7.01
N ASP A 44 0.95 16.05 -6.51
CA ASP A 44 2.22 16.29 -7.17
C ASP A 44 2.35 15.46 -8.47
N PRO A 45 3.13 15.93 -9.47
CA PRO A 45 3.31 15.20 -10.72
C PRO A 45 3.78 13.76 -10.48
N LEU A 46 3.10 12.82 -11.13
CA LEU A 46 3.34 11.39 -10.96
C LEU A 46 4.80 11.03 -11.26
N ASN A 47 5.42 10.25 -10.38
CA ASN A 47 6.83 9.84 -10.40
C ASN A 47 7.86 10.97 -10.21
N SER A 48 7.42 12.17 -9.80
CA SER A 48 8.36 13.26 -9.51
C SER A 48 9.23 12.96 -8.29
N ALA A 49 10.39 13.63 -8.20
CA ALA A 49 11.28 13.53 -7.05
C ALA A 49 10.59 13.97 -5.74
N VAL A 50 9.71 14.98 -5.83
CA VAL A 50 8.91 15.48 -4.69
C VAL A 50 7.92 14.42 -4.22
N GLN A 51 7.12 13.86 -5.13
CA GLN A 51 6.17 12.78 -4.80
C GLN A 51 6.89 11.60 -4.15
N MET A 52 8.01 11.19 -4.72
CA MET A 52 8.84 10.13 -4.18
C MET A 52 9.29 10.49 -2.75
N ALA A 53 9.78 11.72 -2.50
CA ALA A 53 10.31 12.12 -1.20
C ALA A 53 9.22 12.11 -0.13
N GLY A 54 8.02 12.56 -0.49
CA GLY A 54 6.82 12.44 0.34
C GLY A 54 6.45 10.99 0.62
N LEU A 55 6.41 10.12 -0.40
CA LEU A 55 6.14 8.70 -0.21
C LEU A 55 7.14 8.00 0.73
N ARG A 56 8.43 8.36 0.66
CA ARG A 56 9.46 7.84 1.60
C ARG A 56 9.17 8.27 3.04
N LEU A 57 8.92 9.57 3.24
CA LEU A 57 8.55 10.09 4.55
C LEU A 57 7.31 9.36 5.10
N LEU A 58 6.23 9.28 4.32
CA LEU A 58 5.00 8.59 4.71
C LEU A 58 5.23 7.12 5.03
N THR A 59 6.10 6.43 4.29
CA THR A 59 6.46 5.03 4.56
C THR A 59 7.16 4.88 5.91
N ASN A 60 8.06 5.79 6.28
CA ASN A 60 8.68 5.78 7.61
C ASN A 60 7.64 6.07 8.71
N MET A 61 6.70 6.98 8.45
CA MET A 61 5.63 7.31 9.39
C MET A 61 4.62 6.17 9.59
N THR A 62 4.57 5.17 8.69
CA THR A 62 3.73 3.98 8.87
C THR A 62 4.44 2.81 9.54
N VAL A 63 5.73 2.92 9.88
CA VAL A 63 6.45 1.84 10.59
C VAL A 63 5.90 1.60 11.99
N THR A 64 5.45 2.66 12.67
CA THR A 64 4.81 2.57 13.99
C THR A 64 3.28 2.64 13.84
N SER A 65 2.53 2.00 14.74
CA SER A 65 1.07 1.94 14.66
C SER A 65 0.37 3.25 15.03
N ASP A 66 1.02 4.13 15.81
CA ASP A 66 0.38 5.24 16.51
C ASP A 66 -0.26 6.26 15.57
N HIS A 67 0.27 6.40 14.36
CA HIS A 67 -0.17 7.39 13.37
C HIS A 67 -0.84 6.76 12.15
N GLN A 68 -0.89 5.42 12.04
CA GLN A 68 -1.41 4.73 10.84
C GLN A 68 -2.88 5.04 10.56
N HIS A 69 -3.69 5.28 11.59
CA HIS A 69 -5.11 5.62 11.45
C HIS A 69 -5.35 6.89 10.62
N MET A 70 -4.36 7.79 10.55
CA MET A 70 -4.42 9.03 9.75
C MET A 70 -4.42 8.75 8.23
N PHE A 71 -4.07 7.54 7.80
CA PHE A 71 -4.01 7.15 6.39
C PHE A 71 -5.34 6.61 5.83
N ASN A 72 -6.33 6.35 6.69
CA ASN A 72 -7.59 5.69 6.29
C ASN A 72 -8.31 6.40 5.14
N SER A 73 -8.35 7.74 5.15
CA SER A 73 -9.02 8.53 4.12
C SER A 73 -8.30 8.54 2.77
N TYR A 74 -7.05 8.07 2.70
CA TYR A 74 -6.19 8.15 1.51
C TYR A 74 -5.91 6.78 0.87
N MET A 75 -6.48 5.69 1.40
CA MET A 75 -6.18 4.32 0.94
C MET A 75 -6.47 4.13 -0.55
N THR A 76 -7.66 4.56 -0.99
CA THR A 76 -8.09 4.53 -2.40
C THR A 76 -7.08 5.26 -3.29
N ASP A 77 -6.62 6.44 -2.88
CA ASP A 77 -5.69 7.25 -3.66
C ASP A 77 -4.29 6.63 -3.73
N PHE A 78 -3.81 6.00 -2.65
CA PHE A 78 -2.57 5.24 -2.70
C PHE A 78 -2.67 4.04 -3.66
N PHE A 79 -3.80 3.33 -3.68
CA PHE A 79 -4.01 2.30 -4.70
C PHE A 79 -4.02 2.90 -6.12
N HIS A 80 -4.60 4.07 -6.34
CA HIS A 80 -4.52 4.75 -7.63
C HIS A 80 -3.07 5.05 -8.05
N VAL A 81 -2.25 5.60 -7.16
CA VAL A 81 -0.82 5.86 -7.41
C VAL A 81 -0.05 4.54 -7.64
N LEU A 82 -0.41 3.47 -6.92
CA LEU A 82 0.15 2.13 -7.16
C LEU A 82 -0.15 1.65 -8.58
N LEU A 83 -1.32 1.92 -9.15
CA LEU A 83 -1.67 1.45 -10.48
C LEU A 83 -1.04 2.30 -11.60
N THR A 84 -0.97 3.61 -11.41
CA THR A 84 -0.48 4.54 -12.45
C THR A 84 1.02 4.79 -12.41
N GLY A 85 1.66 4.65 -11.24
CA GLY A 85 3.09 4.93 -11.04
C GLY A 85 4.03 3.96 -11.78
N ASN A 86 5.28 4.39 -11.97
CA ASN A 86 6.35 3.55 -12.50
C ASN A 86 6.86 2.54 -11.45
N GLY A 87 7.76 1.63 -11.84
CA GLY A 87 8.26 0.57 -10.95
C GLY A 87 8.77 1.07 -9.58
N ASN A 88 9.48 2.20 -9.54
CA ASN A 88 10.01 2.77 -8.29
C ASN A 88 8.88 3.29 -7.40
N THR A 89 7.93 4.01 -7.98
CA THR A 89 6.74 4.52 -7.27
C THR A 89 5.89 3.36 -6.75
N LYS A 90 5.65 2.32 -7.55
CA LYS A 90 4.92 1.11 -7.15
C LYS A 90 5.57 0.44 -5.94
N VAL A 91 6.89 0.24 -5.98
CA VAL A 91 7.64 -0.35 -4.85
C VAL A 91 7.49 0.50 -3.59
N GLN A 92 7.57 1.83 -3.71
CA GLN A 92 7.45 2.71 -2.55
C GLN A 92 6.04 2.71 -1.95
N VAL A 93 4.99 2.77 -2.78
CA VAL A 93 3.60 2.67 -2.32
C VAL A 93 3.33 1.31 -1.68
N LEU A 94 3.83 0.22 -2.26
CA LEU A 94 3.67 -1.11 -1.67
C LEU A 94 4.35 -1.23 -0.31
N LYS A 95 5.51 -0.59 -0.08
CA LYS A 95 6.12 -0.56 1.27
C LYS A 95 5.18 0.11 2.29
N LEU A 96 4.61 1.25 1.93
CA LEU A 96 3.65 1.95 2.77
C LEU A 96 2.43 1.06 3.08
N LEU A 97 1.80 0.48 2.05
CA LEU A 97 0.63 -0.40 2.22
C LEU A 97 0.95 -1.67 3.01
N LEU A 98 2.16 -2.22 2.86
CA LEU A 98 2.60 -3.39 3.63
C LEU A 98 2.67 -3.07 5.12
N ASN A 99 3.34 -1.97 5.50
CA ASN A 99 3.39 -1.52 6.90
C ASN A 99 1.98 -1.36 7.49
N LEU A 100 1.04 -0.79 6.72
CA LEU A 100 -0.35 -0.66 7.15
C LEU A 100 -1.03 -2.02 7.31
N SER A 101 -0.83 -2.95 6.38
CA SER A 101 -1.44 -4.29 6.43
C SER A 101 -0.96 -5.17 7.58
N GLU A 102 0.19 -4.86 8.19
CA GLU A 102 0.68 -5.55 9.39
C GLU A 102 -0.12 -5.18 10.64
N ASN A 103 -0.91 -4.10 10.61
CA ASN A 103 -1.77 -3.70 11.70
C ASN A 103 -3.24 -4.14 11.47
N PRO A 104 -3.80 -5.01 12.33
CA PRO A 104 -5.20 -5.43 12.22
C PRO A 104 -6.21 -4.27 12.17
N ALA A 105 -5.92 -3.15 12.87
CA ALA A 105 -6.80 -1.98 12.89
C ALA A 105 -6.94 -1.29 11.53
N MET A 106 -5.98 -1.50 10.63
CA MET A 106 -5.99 -0.92 9.27
C MET A 106 -6.63 -1.86 8.24
N ALA A 107 -6.87 -3.12 8.59
CA ALA A 107 -7.34 -4.14 7.65
C ALA A 107 -8.71 -3.77 7.05
N GLU A 108 -9.64 -3.25 7.84
CA GLU A 108 -10.96 -2.84 7.36
C GLU A 108 -10.86 -1.68 6.34
N GLY A 109 -10.02 -0.68 6.62
CA GLY A 109 -9.76 0.44 5.70
C GLY A 109 -9.12 -0.02 4.39
N LEU A 110 -8.16 -0.96 4.46
CA LEU A 110 -7.53 -1.55 3.28
C LEU A 110 -8.52 -2.38 2.45
N PHE A 111 -9.32 -3.22 3.10
CA PHE A 111 -10.33 -4.02 2.42
C PHE A 111 -11.42 -3.17 1.75
N GLY A 112 -11.84 -2.09 2.41
CA GLY A 112 -12.86 -1.17 1.93
C GLY A 112 -12.41 -0.18 0.85
N ALA A 113 -11.09 -0.03 0.65
CA ALA A 113 -10.55 0.87 -0.36
C ALA A 113 -11.09 0.54 -1.75
N GLN A 114 -11.46 1.57 -2.52
CA GLN A 114 -11.92 1.39 -3.89
C GLN A 114 -10.70 1.24 -4.80
N VAL A 115 -10.66 0.15 -5.57
CA VAL A 115 -9.50 -0.20 -6.39
C VAL A 115 -9.98 -0.63 -7.77
N ASP A 116 -9.34 -0.10 -8.80
CA ASP A 116 -9.62 -0.49 -10.18
C ASP A 116 -9.23 -1.95 -10.44
N SER A 117 -9.99 -2.67 -11.26
CA SER A 117 -9.75 -4.10 -11.53
C SER A 117 -8.37 -4.37 -12.16
N SER A 118 -7.76 -3.37 -12.81
CA SER A 118 -6.37 -3.45 -13.29
C SER A 118 -5.36 -3.74 -12.18
N PHE A 119 -5.71 -3.59 -10.91
CA PHE A 119 -4.91 -4.09 -9.78
C PHE A 119 -4.53 -5.57 -9.90
N LEU A 120 -5.41 -6.40 -10.45
CA LEU A 120 -5.13 -7.81 -10.65
C LEU A 120 -4.03 -8.08 -11.70
N SER A 121 -3.66 -7.09 -12.53
CA SER A 121 -2.49 -7.17 -13.41
C SER A 121 -1.17 -7.22 -12.65
N LEU A 122 -1.13 -6.75 -11.39
CA LEU A 122 0.05 -6.87 -10.52
C LEU A 122 0.37 -8.32 -10.15
N TYR A 123 -0.56 -9.25 -10.38
CA TYR A 123 -0.39 -10.69 -10.18
C TYR A 123 0.02 -11.43 -11.46
N ASP A 124 0.26 -10.71 -12.58
CA ASP A 124 0.74 -11.35 -13.79
C ASP A 124 2.19 -11.82 -13.64
N GLY A 125 2.49 -13.02 -14.14
CA GLY A 125 3.82 -13.64 -13.99
C GLY A 125 4.96 -12.91 -14.70
N HIS A 126 4.66 -11.89 -15.52
CA HIS A 126 5.68 -11.03 -16.12
C HIS A 126 6.00 -9.78 -15.28
N VAL A 127 5.26 -9.53 -14.20
CA VAL A 127 5.51 -8.40 -13.30
C VAL A 127 6.86 -8.60 -12.63
N ALA A 128 7.60 -7.50 -12.43
CA ALA A 128 8.90 -7.55 -11.76
C ALA A 128 8.76 -8.26 -10.40
N LYS A 129 9.63 -9.26 -10.17
CA LYS A 129 9.58 -10.13 -8.98
C LYS A 129 9.38 -9.37 -7.68
N GLU A 130 10.09 -8.26 -7.48
CA GLU A 130 9.97 -7.46 -6.25
C GLU A 130 8.55 -6.93 -6.05
N ILE A 131 7.89 -6.43 -7.10
CA ILE A 131 6.52 -5.91 -7.02
C ILE A 131 5.55 -7.06 -6.76
N LEU A 132 5.73 -8.17 -7.49
CA LEU A 132 4.88 -9.36 -7.36
C LEU A 132 4.93 -9.95 -5.95
N LEU A 133 6.12 -10.11 -5.36
CA LEU A 133 6.25 -10.61 -3.99
C LEU A 133 5.64 -9.67 -2.96
N ARG A 134 5.73 -8.35 -3.18
CA ARG A 134 5.12 -7.36 -2.28
C ARG A 134 3.60 -7.38 -2.35
N VAL A 135 3.00 -7.48 -3.53
CA VAL A 135 1.53 -7.56 -3.65
C VAL A 135 1.00 -8.89 -3.10
N LEU A 136 1.72 -9.99 -3.30
CA LEU A 136 1.40 -11.28 -2.67
C LEU A 136 1.49 -11.21 -1.14
N THR A 137 2.50 -10.52 -0.61
CA THR A 137 2.64 -10.33 0.85
C THR A 137 1.52 -9.46 1.41
N LEU A 138 1.10 -8.42 0.70
CA LEU A 138 -0.06 -7.61 1.07
C LEU A 138 -1.32 -8.48 1.17
N PHE A 139 -1.57 -9.31 0.16
CA PHE A 139 -2.70 -10.25 0.21
C PHE A 139 -2.55 -11.26 1.35
N GLN A 140 -1.36 -11.82 1.57
CA GLN A 140 -1.10 -12.74 2.67
C GLN A 140 -1.46 -12.12 4.03
N ASN A 141 -1.00 -10.90 4.31
CA ASN A 141 -1.29 -10.19 5.55
C ASN A 141 -2.79 -10.03 5.77
N LEU A 142 -3.50 -9.56 4.75
CA LEU A 142 -4.95 -9.37 4.78
C LEU A 142 -5.71 -10.70 4.95
N ASN A 143 -5.32 -11.73 4.20
CA ASN A 143 -5.92 -13.06 4.27
C ASN A 143 -5.73 -13.72 5.64
N ASN A 144 -4.62 -13.44 6.33
CA ASN A 144 -4.39 -13.95 7.68
C ASN A 144 -5.44 -13.43 8.68
N TYR A 145 -5.91 -12.20 8.55
CA TYR A 145 -6.99 -11.68 9.41
C TYR A 145 -8.32 -12.38 9.12
N VAL A 146 -8.62 -12.62 7.85
CA VAL A 146 -9.84 -13.30 7.43
C VAL A 146 -9.85 -14.76 7.90
N LYS A 147 -8.70 -15.46 7.85
CA LYS A 147 -8.55 -16.83 8.38
C LYS A 147 -8.66 -16.88 9.90
N LYS A 148 -8.14 -15.88 10.62
CA LYS A 148 -8.19 -15.82 12.10
C LYS A 148 -9.55 -15.40 12.65
N ASP A 149 -10.24 -14.52 11.92
CA ASP A 149 -11.55 -14.01 12.30
C ASP A 149 -12.60 -14.44 11.27
N GLY A 150 -13.19 -15.62 11.50
CA GLY A 150 -14.26 -16.16 10.67
C GLY A 150 -15.51 -15.26 10.59
N HIS A 151 -15.65 -14.26 11.47
CA HIS A 151 -16.73 -13.28 11.39
C HIS A 151 -16.44 -12.12 10.42
N LEU A 152 -15.17 -11.84 10.08
CA LEU A 152 -14.84 -10.86 9.05
C LEU A 152 -15.47 -11.29 7.72
N VAL A 153 -15.28 -12.54 7.27
CA VAL A 153 -15.91 -13.09 6.05
C VAL A 153 -17.42 -12.83 6.00
N ASN A 154 -18.12 -13.08 7.12
CA ASN A 154 -19.57 -12.92 7.21
C ASN A 154 -20.03 -11.46 7.28
N ARG A 155 -19.20 -10.55 7.79
CA ARG A 155 -19.47 -9.11 7.76
C ARG A 155 -19.15 -8.54 6.37
N SER A 156 -18.08 -9.00 5.74
CA SER A 156 -17.52 -8.47 4.50
C SER A 156 -18.41 -8.62 3.27
N THR A 157 -19.21 -9.69 3.16
CA THR A 157 -20.07 -9.94 1.99
C THR A 157 -21.25 -8.99 1.87
N SER A 158 -21.69 -8.36 2.96
CA SER A 158 -22.71 -7.30 2.97
C SER A 158 -22.14 -5.89 3.16
N THR A 159 -20.89 -5.78 3.63
CA THR A 159 -20.29 -4.49 4.03
C THR A 159 -19.47 -3.83 2.93
N PHE A 160 -18.78 -4.60 2.08
CA PHE A 160 -17.87 -4.01 1.09
C PHE A 160 -18.48 -3.84 -0.30
N HIS A 161 -18.17 -2.70 -0.93
CA HIS A 161 -18.60 -2.40 -2.29
C HIS A 161 -17.99 -3.36 -3.33
N LYS A 162 -18.63 -3.52 -4.49
CA LYS A 162 -18.13 -4.39 -5.58
C LYS A 162 -16.74 -3.98 -6.11
N GLY A 163 -16.43 -2.69 -6.07
CA GLY A 163 -15.12 -2.14 -6.46
C GLY A 163 -14.09 -2.10 -5.33
N SER A 164 -14.34 -2.78 -4.20
CA SER A 164 -13.41 -2.80 -3.07
C SER A 164 -12.25 -3.76 -3.31
N LEU A 165 -11.12 -3.52 -2.65
CA LEU A 165 -9.98 -4.44 -2.65
C LEU A 165 -10.40 -5.85 -2.21
N PHE A 166 -11.27 -5.96 -1.19
CA PHE A 166 -11.80 -7.25 -0.76
C PHE A 166 -12.47 -8.02 -1.91
N SER A 167 -13.38 -7.36 -2.64
CA SER A 167 -14.09 -7.98 -3.77
C SER A 167 -13.14 -8.45 -4.88
N LEU A 168 -12.04 -7.71 -5.12
CA LEU A 168 -11.02 -8.13 -6.08
C LEU A 168 -10.23 -9.34 -5.60
N LEU A 169 -9.71 -9.32 -4.37
CA LEU A 169 -8.86 -10.38 -3.82
C LEU A 169 -9.58 -11.72 -3.67
N TYR A 170 -10.86 -11.70 -3.32
CA TYR A 170 -11.68 -12.92 -3.16
C TYR A 170 -12.53 -13.22 -4.41
N GLY A 171 -12.31 -12.49 -5.51
CA GLY A 171 -12.98 -12.71 -6.79
C GLY A 171 -12.38 -13.86 -7.61
N GLN A 172 -13.16 -14.34 -8.59
CA GLN A 172 -12.75 -15.44 -9.47
C GLN A 172 -11.47 -15.14 -10.27
N GLU A 173 -11.29 -13.89 -10.71
CA GLU A 173 -10.10 -13.49 -11.47
C GLU A 173 -8.83 -13.57 -10.62
N CYS A 174 -8.86 -13.09 -9.37
CA CYS A 174 -7.71 -13.25 -8.46
C CYS A 174 -7.39 -14.73 -8.24
N ALA A 175 -8.40 -15.58 -8.03
CA ALA A 175 -8.20 -17.02 -7.91
C ALA A 175 -7.58 -17.66 -9.18
N GLN A 176 -7.88 -17.14 -10.38
CA GLN A 176 -7.24 -17.57 -11.63
C GLN A 176 -5.77 -17.12 -11.70
N LYS A 177 -5.49 -15.85 -11.37
CA LYS A 177 -4.12 -15.30 -11.34
C LYS A 177 -3.25 -16.08 -10.33
N MET A 178 -3.76 -16.33 -9.12
CA MET A 178 -3.08 -17.12 -8.09
C MET A 178 -2.76 -18.54 -8.57
N ARG A 179 -3.70 -19.23 -9.23
CA ARG A 179 -3.45 -20.55 -9.83
C ARG A 179 -2.37 -20.52 -10.92
N ALA A 180 -2.34 -19.49 -11.76
CA ALA A 180 -1.29 -19.33 -12.75
C ALA A 180 0.10 -19.15 -12.10
N LEU A 181 0.17 -18.39 -11.01
CA LEU A 181 1.43 -18.15 -10.29
C LEU A 181 1.99 -19.39 -9.58
N VAL A 182 1.20 -20.45 -9.33
CA VAL A 182 1.72 -21.75 -8.84
C VAL A 182 2.74 -22.35 -9.81
N HIS A 183 2.65 -22.00 -11.10
CA HIS A 183 3.57 -22.46 -12.14
C HIS A 183 4.64 -21.43 -12.50
N HIS A 184 4.82 -20.38 -11.68
CA HIS A 184 5.80 -19.34 -11.93
C HIS A 184 7.25 -19.91 -11.90
N PRO A 185 8.17 -19.43 -12.77
CA PRO A 185 9.53 -19.96 -12.82
C PRO A 185 10.33 -19.69 -11.53
N ASP A 186 10.10 -18.54 -10.89
CA ASP A 186 10.76 -18.16 -9.64
C ASP A 186 10.23 -18.95 -8.44
N VAL A 187 11.14 -19.48 -7.63
CA VAL A 187 10.82 -20.34 -6.47
C VAL A 187 10.13 -19.56 -5.36
N ASP A 188 10.62 -18.36 -5.02
CA ASP A 188 10.07 -17.55 -3.93
C ASP A 188 8.62 -17.17 -4.20
N VAL A 189 8.29 -16.87 -5.47
CA VAL A 189 6.91 -16.59 -5.90
C VAL A 189 6.02 -17.80 -5.68
N LYS A 190 6.45 -19.00 -6.10
CA LYS A 190 5.67 -20.23 -5.93
C LYS A 190 5.42 -20.55 -4.46
N GLU A 191 6.47 -20.52 -3.64
CA GLU A 191 6.36 -20.76 -2.20
C GLU A 191 5.40 -19.78 -1.55
N LYS A 192 5.49 -18.49 -1.92
CA LYS A 192 4.59 -17.46 -1.41
C LYS A 192 3.12 -17.73 -1.76
N VAL A 193 2.83 -18.12 -3.01
CA VAL A 193 1.46 -18.43 -3.47
C VAL A 193 0.88 -19.62 -2.71
N VAL A 194 1.66 -20.69 -2.54
CA VAL A 194 1.24 -21.91 -1.82
C VAL A 194 0.89 -21.61 -0.36
N ILE A 195 1.57 -20.66 0.30
CA ILE A 195 1.25 -20.27 1.67
C ILE A 195 -0.10 -19.53 1.76
N ILE A 196 -0.46 -18.78 0.72
CA ILE A 196 -1.68 -17.96 0.71
C ILE A 196 -2.91 -18.82 0.44
N THR A 197 -2.83 -19.68 -0.58
CA THR A 197 -3.91 -20.59 -1.02
C THR A 197 -4.17 -21.69 -0.01
#